data_AF-A0A3D0Z0M1-F1
#
_entry.id   AF-A0A3D0Z0M1-F1
#
_cell.length_a   1.000
_cell.length_b   1.000
_cell.length_c   1.000
_cell.angle_alpha   90.00
_cell.angle_beta   90.00
_cell.angle_gamma   90.00
#
_symmetry.space_group_name_H-M   'P 1'
#
loop_
_entity.id
_entity.type
_entity.pdbx_description
1 polymer ?
#
loop_
_entity_poly.entity_id
_entity_poly.type
_entity_poly.pdbx_seq_one_letter_code
_entity_poly.pdbx_strand_id
1 'polypeptide(L)'
;MRRVQARRPLSQRGVDTAASRRHNGVSIYPVDRGVPLMPKLSDDKRQALRAQRALHPHPERVSDELFQGTNPFFDPHDLVQVKYEMLRRVEQNQRPVVETARAFGFSRPIFYQARGAFEAAGLPGLQRQQPGPRRRHKLKPEVLEFLQQAWAEHPGVGARQLARELQKRFDLQVHPRSIERALRGRAKGGHSRTGPMPRP
;
A
#
# COMPACT_ATOMS: atom_id res chain seq x y z
N MET A 1 53.61 -56.09 -43.79
CA MET A 1 52.18 -55.89 -44.10
C MET A 1 51.67 -54.66 -43.35
N ARG A 2 51.03 -53.73 -44.08
CA ARG A 2 50.11 -52.62 -43.67
C ARG A 2 50.45 -51.76 -42.43
N ARG A 3 50.82 -50.50 -42.70
CA ARG A 3 50.08 -49.23 -42.43
C ARG A 3 50.15 -48.75 -40.97
N VAL A 4 50.87 -47.66 -40.69
CA VAL A 4 50.46 -46.23 -40.67
C VAL A 4 50.39 -45.74 -39.21
N GLN A 5 51.23 -44.73 -38.92
CA GLN A 5 51.07 -43.51 -38.10
C GLN A 5 49.85 -43.47 -37.13
N ALA A 6 49.92 -42.91 -35.93
CA ALA A 6 50.39 -41.56 -35.66
C ALA A 6 50.57 -41.29 -34.15
N ARG A 7 51.38 -40.28 -33.86
CA ARG A 7 51.57 -39.63 -32.56
C ARG A 7 50.35 -38.77 -32.16
N ARG A 8 50.38 -38.36 -30.88
CA ARG A 8 49.95 -37.07 -30.29
C ARG A 8 48.60 -37.04 -29.51
N PRO A 9 48.41 -36.05 -28.58
CA PRO A 9 48.50 -36.26 -27.13
C PRO A 9 47.28 -35.68 -26.35
N LEU A 10 47.44 -35.50 -25.02
CA LEU A 10 46.53 -34.85 -24.06
C LEU A 10 45.64 -33.75 -24.64
N SER A 11 44.32 -33.82 -24.37
CA SER A 11 43.42 -32.66 -24.44
C SER A 11 43.01 -32.26 -23.02
N GLN A 12 43.60 -31.18 -22.54
CA GLN A 12 42.91 -30.23 -21.68
C GLN A 12 41.73 -29.66 -22.51
N ARG A 13 40.51 -29.71 -21.97
CA ARG A 13 39.37 -28.89 -22.42
C ARG A 13 38.81 -28.30 -21.11
N GLY A 14 38.91 -27.00 -20.86
CA GLY A 14 38.51 -25.91 -21.74
C GLY A 14 37.24 -25.35 -21.13
N VAL A 15 37.39 -24.39 -20.23
CA VAL A 15 36.28 -23.59 -19.67
C VAL A 15 35.76 -22.69 -20.78
N ASP A 16 34.89 -23.25 -21.63
CA ASP A 16 34.24 -22.46 -22.67
C ASP A 16 33.15 -21.59 -22.04
N THR A 17 33.53 -20.34 -21.83
CA THR A 17 32.66 -19.23 -21.46
C THR A 17 31.75 -18.96 -22.66
N ALA A 18 30.52 -19.49 -22.64
CA ALA A 18 29.58 -19.30 -23.75
C ALA A 18 29.15 -17.83 -23.84
N ALA A 19 29.53 -17.22 -24.96
CA ALA A 19 29.36 -15.82 -25.29
C ALA A 19 27.91 -15.34 -25.21
N SER A 20 27.72 -14.21 -24.52
CA SER A 20 26.52 -13.38 -24.57
C SER A 20 26.21 -12.97 -26.01
N ARG A 21 25.19 -13.57 -26.63
CA ARG A 21 24.64 -13.08 -27.91
C ARG A 21 23.70 -11.92 -27.62
N ARG A 22 24.09 -10.72 -28.07
CA ARG A 22 23.22 -9.54 -28.08
C ARG A 22 22.24 -9.66 -29.25
N HIS A 23 20.95 -9.71 -28.94
CA HIS A 23 19.89 -9.36 -29.87
C HIS A 23 19.01 -8.32 -29.17
N ASN A 24 18.94 -7.11 -29.74
CA ASN A 24 18.05 -6.02 -29.33
C ASN A 24 18.04 -5.60 -27.85
N GLY A 25 19.21 -5.52 -27.20
CA GLY A 25 19.36 -4.78 -25.94
C GLY A 25 18.65 -5.36 -24.70
N VAL A 26 18.09 -6.55 -24.78
CA VAL A 26 17.49 -7.25 -23.63
C VAL A 26 18.39 -8.42 -23.24
N SER A 27 18.95 -8.37 -22.03
CA SER A 27 19.74 -9.47 -21.47
C SER A 27 18.78 -10.60 -21.05
N ILE A 28 18.62 -11.60 -21.91
CA ILE A 28 17.84 -12.80 -21.60
C ILE A 28 18.76 -13.75 -20.83
N TYR A 29 18.58 -13.85 -19.51
CA TYR A 29 19.27 -14.86 -18.71
C TYR A 29 18.63 -16.23 -18.93
N PRO A 30 19.41 -17.30 -19.21
CA PRO A 30 18.87 -18.64 -19.26
C PRO A 30 18.42 -19.05 -17.84
N VAL A 31 17.18 -19.51 -17.71
CA VAL A 31 16.63 -19.97 -16.44
C VAL A 31 17.10 -21.40 -16.22
N ASP A 32 18.08 -21.59 -15.34
CA ASP A 32 18.59 -22.89 -14.95
C ASP A 32 17.53 -23.63 -14.11
N ARG A 33 16.97 -24.72 -14.64
CA ARG A 33 15.95 -25.54 -13.96
C ARG A 33 16.64 -26.46 -12.95
N GLY A 34 16.89 -25.99 -11.72
CA GLY A 34 17.52 -26.88 -10.74
C GLY A 34 17.55 -26.47 -9.28
N VAL A 35 17.13 -25.26 -8.91
CA VAL A 35 17.20 -24.83 -7.50
C VAL A 35 15.79 -24.47 -7.03
N PRO A 36 15.24 -25.13 -5.98
CA PRO A 36 14.04 -24.65 -5.33
C PRO A 36 14.43 -23.42 -4.51
N LEU A 37 14.64 -22.30 -5.20
CA LEU A 37 14.80 -21.01 -4.59
C LEU A 37 13.37 -20.52 -4.31
N MET A 38 12.86 -20.73 -3.09
CA MET A 38 11.97 -19.69 -2.57
C MET A 38 12.83 -18.43 -2.61
N PRO A 39 12.57 -17.43 -3.47
CA PRO A 39 13.36 -16.23 -3.42
C PRO A 39 13.01 -15.59 -2.07
N LYS A 40 13.87 -15.78 -1.07
CA LYS A 40 13.89 -14.90 0.09
C LYS A 40 13.93 -13.52 -0.52
N LEU A 41 12.89 -12.72 -0.25
CA LEU A 41 12.86 -11.36 -0.77
C LEU A 41 14.20 -10.73 -0.47
N SER A 42 14.91 -10.27 -1.51
CA SER A 42 16.09 -9.45 -1.25
C SER A 42 15.65 -8.28 -0.40
N ASP A 43 16.46 -7.89 0.58
CA ASP A 43 16.11 -6.76 1.42
C ASP A 43 15.91 -5.48 0.58
N ASP A 44 16.58 -5.38 -0.58
CA ASP A 44 16.36 -4.34 -1.59
C ASP A 44 14.92 -4.33 -2.13
N LYS A 45 14.38 -5.49 -2.54
CA LYS A 45 13.00 -5.58 -3.02
C LYS A 45 12.01 -5.22 -1.92
N ARG A 46 12.27 -5.64 -0.67
CA ARG A 46 11.41 -5.29 0.50
C ARG A 46 11.39 -3.80 0.72
N GLN A 47 12.55 -3.15 0.66
CA GLN A 47 12.68 -1.71 0.83
C GLN A 47 11.96 -0.96 -0.29
N ALA A 48 12.14 -1.38 -1.55
CA ALA A 48 11.44 -0.81 -2.70
C ALA A 48 9.91 -0.91 -2.56
N LEU A 49 9.40 -2.09 -2.20
CA LEU A 49 7.96 -2.30 -1.96
C LEU A 49 7.45 -1.43 -0.79
N ARG A 50 8.23 -1.25 0.28
CA ARG A 50 7.86 -0.34 1.37
C ARG A 50 7.79 1.11 0.90
N ALA A 51 8.80 1.59 0.17
CA ALA A 51 8.88 2.95 -0.35
C ALA A 51 7.67 3.28 -1.24
N GLN A 52 7.24 2.30 -2.05
CA GLN A 52 6.09 2.43 -2.95
C GLN A 52 4.75 2.03 -2.31
N ARG A 53 4.72 1.74 -1.00
CA ARG A 53 3.52 1.27 -0.28
C ARG A 53 2.84 0.06 -0.91
N ALA A 54 3.65 -0.77 -1.55
CA ALA A 54 3.30 -2.04 -2.16
C ALA A 54 3.69 -3.25 -1.28
N LEU A 55 4.36 -3.04 -0.13
CA LEU A 55 4.66 -4.15 0.77
C LEU A 55 3.37 -4.69 1.41
N HIS A 56 3.11 -5.98 1.22
CA HIS A 56 2.01 -6.70 1.84
C HIS A 56 2.25 -6.83 3.36
N PRO A 57 1.31 -6.39 4.22
CA PRO A 57 1.50 -6.42 5.68
C PRO A 57 1.39 -7.82 6.28
N HIS A 58 0.64 -8.71 5.62
CA HIS A 58 0.34 -10.07 6.09
C HIS A 58 0.53 -11.14 5.01
N PRO A 59 1.75 -11.26 4.42
CA PRO A 59 2.03 -12.22 3.34
C PRO A 59 1.70 -13.66 3.74
N GLU A 60 1.81 -14.00 5.02
CA GLU A 60 1.50 -15.32 5.59
C GLU A 60 0.03 -15.73 5.45
N ARG A 61 -0.87 -14.80 5.13
CA ARG A 61 -2.30 -15.07 4.94
C ARG A 61 -2.64 -15.45 3.50
N VAL A 62 -1.71 -15.34 2.57
CA VAL A 62 -1.91 -15.73 1.17
C VAL A 62 -1.72 -17.25 1.07
N SER A 63 -2.81 -17.97 0.86
CA SER A 63 -2.84 -19.43 0.76
C SER A 63 -3.16 -19.97 -0.64
N ASP A 64 -3.45 -19.10 -1.60
CA ASP A 64 -3.65 -19.54 -2.99
C ASP A 64 -2.38 -20.21 -3.53
N GLU A 65 -2.58 -21.36 -4.17
CA GLU A 65 -1.52 -22.24 -4.70
C GLU A 65 -0.53 -21.50 -5.61
N LEU A 66 -0.97 -20.43 -6.27
CA LEU A 66 -0.13 -19.59 -7.13
C LEU A 66 1.07 -19.00 -6.37
N PHE A 67 0.90 -18.68 -5.08
CA PHE A 67 1.91 -18.09 -4.20
C PHE A 67 2.60 -19.12 -3.30
N GLN A 68 2.10 -20.36 -3.24
CA GLN A 68 2.71 -21.45 -2.49
C GLN A 68 3.67 -22.31 -3.34
N GLY A 69 3.60 -22.17 -4.66
CA GLY A 69 4.42 -22.93 -5.59
C GLY A 69 5.90 -22.58 -5.57
N THR A 70 6.69 -23.38 -6.30
CA THR A 70 8.13 -23.17 -6.51
C THR A 70 8.43 -22.07 -7.53
N ASN A 71 7.40 -21.46 -8.14
CA ASN A 71 7.57 -20.43 -9.15
C ASN A 71 8.00 -19.10 -8.50
N PRO A 72 9.22 -18.60 -8.74
CA PRO A 72 9.73 -17.39 -8.11
C PRO A 72 9.04 -16.10 -8.60
N PHE A 73 8.16 -16.18 -9.61
CA PHE A 73 7.44 -15.04 -10.15
C PHE A 73 6.38 -14.48 -9.19
N PHE A 74 5.70 -15.35 -8.43
CA PHE A 74 4.62 -14.95 -7.54
C PHE A 74 5.14 -14.68 -6.13
N ASP A 75 4.92 -13.47 -5.67
CA ASP A 75 5.50 -12.95 -4.44
C ASP A 75 4.39 -12.51 -3.47
N PRO A 76 4.17 -13.23 -2.35
CA PRO A 76 3.13 -12.87 -1.39
C PRO A 76 3.44 -11.56 -0.64
N HIS A 77 4.68 -11.06 -0.70
CA HIS A 77 5.06 -9.77 -0.12
C HIS A 77 4.72 -8.59 -1.04
N ASP A 78 4.42 -8.80 -2.32
CA ASP A 78 3.97 -7.75 -3.24
C ASP A 78 2.45 -7.62 -3.22
N LEU A 79 1.96 -6.62 -2.48
CA LEU A 79 0.54 -6.35 -2.32
C LEU A 79 -0.18 -6.09 -3.65
N VAL A 80 0.50 -5.43 -4.59
CA VAL A 80 -0.09 -5.09 -5.89
C VAL A 80 -0.27 -6.37 -6.69
N GLN A 81 0.73 -7.25 -6.71
CA GLN A 81 0.64 -8.54 -7.38
C GLN A 81 -0.45 -9.43 -6.77
N VAL A 82 -0.49 -9.55 -5.43
CA VAL A 82 -1.51 -10.37 -4.75
C VAL A 82 -2.92 -9.86 -5.08
N LYS A 83 -3.15 -8.54 -5.05
CA LYS A 83 -4.46 -7.97 -5.42
C LYS A 83 -4.79 -8.17 -6.90
N TYR A 84 -3.83 -7.99 -7.80
CA TYR A 84 -4.05 -8.16 -9.23
C TYR A 84 -4.43 -9.60 -9.56
N GLU A 85 -3.67 -10.59 -9.04
CA GLU A 85 -3.96 -12.00 -9.28
C GLU A 85 -5.29 -12.42 -8.64
N MET A 86 -5.67 -11.85 -7.49
CA MET A 86 -7.01 -12.07 -6.90
C MET A 86 -8.12 -11.60 -7.86
N LEU A 87 -8.00 -10.40 -8.44
CA LEU A 87 -8.99 -9.87 -9.38
C LEU A 87 -9.03 -10.72 -10.65
N ARG A 88 -7.87 -10.97 -11.25
CA ARG A 88 -7.72 -11.79 -12.44
C ARG A 88 -8.31 -13.18 -12.27
N ARG A 89 -8.14 -13.81 -11.10
CA ARG A 89 -8.69 -15.14 -10.80
C ARG A 89 -10.21 -15.16 -10.85
N VAL A 90 -10.88 -14.15 -10.31
CA VAL A 90 -12.35 -14.05 -10.36
C VAL A 90 -12.82 -13.83 -11.80
N GLU A 91 -12.16 -12.93 -12.54
CA GLU A 91 -12.51 -12.62 -13.94
C GLU A 91 -12.29 -13.80 -14.89
N GLN A 92 -11.17 -14.52 -14.76
CA GLN A 92 -10.80 -15.60 -15.69
C GLN A 92 -11.43 -16.95 -15.33
N ASN A 93 -11.58 -17.26 -14.03
CA ASN A 93 -11.92 -18.62 -13.59
C ASN A 93 -13.33 -18.74 -13.00
N GLN A 94 -14.14 -17.66 -13.03
CA GLN A 94 -15.51 -17.60 -12.48
C GLN A 94 -15.63 -18.13 -11.03
N ARG A 95 -14.53 -18.09 -10.27
CA ARG A 95 -14.53 -18.56 -8.88
C ARG A 95 -15.33 -17.60 -7.99
N PRO A 96 -15.98 -18.11 -6.93
CA PRO A 96 -16.67 -17.25 -5.99
C PRO A 96 -15.74 -16.18 -5.41
N VAL A 97 -16.21 -14.93 -5.40
CA VAL A 97 -15.47 -13.78 -4.87
C VAL A 97 -15.02 -14.01 -3.42
N VAL A 98 -15.87 -14.63 -2.61
CA VAL A 98 -15.59 -14.87 -1.18
C VAL A 98 -14.45 -15.84 -0.98
N GLU A 99 -14.48 -16.97 -1.69
CA GLU A 99 -13.45 -18.00 -1.61
C GLU A 99 -12.11 -17.47 -2.14
N THR A 100 -12.15 -16.78 -3.28
CA THR A 100 -10.95 -16.19 -3.87
C THR A 100 -10.35 -15.13 -2.95
N ALA A 101 -11.14 -14.18 -2.44
CA ALA A 101 -10.62 -13.18 -1.50
C ALA A 101 -9.96 -13.83 -0.28
N ARG A 102 -10.58 -14.88 0.29
CA ARG A 102 -10.02 -15.62 1.42
C ARG A 102 -8.69 -16.31 1.09
N ALA A 103 -8.60 -16.98 -0.05
CA ALA A 103 -7.37 -17.64 -0.50
C ALA A 103 -6.22 -16.64 -0.71
N PHE A 104 -6.54 -15.40 -1.10
CA PHE A 104 -5.56 -14.33 -1.25
C PHE A 104 -5.34 -13.52 0.04
N GLY A 105 -5.83 -13.99 1.19
CA GLY A 105 -5.60 -13.37 2.50
C GLY A 105 -6.43 -12.10 2.78
N PHE A 106 -7.49 -11.86 2.02
CA PHE A 106 -8.34 -10.68 2.11
C PHE A 106 -9.79 -10.99 2.50
N SER A 107 -10.49 -9.95 2.95
CA SER A 107 -11.94 -10.00 3.15
C SER A 107 -12.67 -9.60 1.86
N ARG A 108 -13.93 -10.01 1.75
CA ARG A 108 -14.79 -9.68 0.61
C ARG A 108 -14.87 -8.16 0.31
N PRO A 109 -14.98 -7.24 1.30
CA PRO A 109 -14.97 -5.80 1.01
C PRO A 109 -13.68 -5.32 0.32
N ILE A 110 -12.53 -5.92 0.64
CA ILE A 110 -11.25 -5.55 0.03
C ILE A 110 -11.24 -5.91 -1.46
N PHE A 111 -11.89 -7.00 -1.88
CA PHE A 111 -12.06 -7.33 -3.29
C PHE A 111 -12.73 -6.20 -4.06
N TYR A 112 -13.89 -5.73 -3.60
CA TYR A 112 -14.62 -4.66 -4.31
C TYR A 112 -13.87 -3.33 -4.30
N GLN A 113 -13.16 -3.01 -3.20
CA GLN A 113 -12.30 -1.83 -3.16
C GLN A 113 -11.14 -1.93 -4.14
N ALA A 114 -10.48 -3.09 -4.20
CA ALA A 114 -9.38 -3.34 -5.14
C ALA A 114 -9.87 -3.27 -6.59
N ARG A 115 -11.03 -3.88 -6.88
CA ARG A 115 -11.64 -3.84 -8.23
C ARG A 115 -11.93 -2.41 -8.66
N GLY A 116 -12.63 -1.63 -7.83
CA GLY A 116 -12.93 -0.23 -8.16
C GLY A 116 -11.66 0.63 -8.30
N ALA A 117 -10.64 0.40 -7.46
CA ALA A 117 -9.37 1.12 -7.58
C ALA A 117 -8.60 0.73 -8.85
N PHE A 118 -8.66 -0.53 -9.26
CA PHE A 118 -8.05 -1.03 -10.49
C PHE A 118 -8.77 -0.48 -11.73
N GLU A 119 -10.10 -0.46 -11.74
CA GLU A 119 -10.90 0.12 -12.83
C GLU A 119 -10.62 1.63 -12.98
N ALA A 120 -10.45 2.35 -11.86
CA ALA A 120 -10.21 3.79 -11.89
C ALA A 120 -8.77 4.20 -12.24
N ALA A 121 -7.76 3.43 -11.83
CA ALA A 121 -6.37 3.86 -11.87
C ALA A 121 -5.36 2.75 -12.27
N GLY A 122 -5.84 1.58 -12.71
CA GLY A 122 -5.01 0.44 -13.09
C GLY A 122 -4.21 -0.14 -11.91
N LEU A 123 -3.05 -0.73 -12.21
CA LEU A 123 -2.14 -1.29 -11.21
C LEU A 123 -1.71 -0.29 -10.11
N PRO A 124 -1.42 1.00 -10.42
CA PRO A 124 -1.15 2.00 -9.38
C PRO A 124 -2.27 2.12 -8.33
N GLY A 125 -3.53 1.91 -8.73
CA GLY A 125 -4.68 1.94 -7.83
C GLY A 125 -4.66 0.86 -6.73
N LEU A 126 -3.94 -0.25 -6.95
CA LEU A 126 -3.87 -1.37 -6.02
C LEU A 126 -2.93 -1.15 -4.82
N GLN A 127 -2.10 -0.11 -4.85
CA GLN A 127 -1.19 0.24 -3.74
C GLN A 127 -1.99 0.68 -2.50
N ARG A 128 -1.34 0.70 -1.32
CA ARG A 128 -1.98 1.26 -0.11
C ARG A 128 -2.08 2.77 -0.26
N GLN A 129 -3.30 3.26 -0.41
CA GLN A 129 -3.57 4.69 -0.42
C GLN A 129 -3.22 5.30 0.93
N GLN A 130 -2.73 6.54 0.92
CA GLN A 130 -2.55 7.29 2.17
C GLN A 130 -3.93 7.46 2.79
N PRO A 131 -4.11 7.17 4.09
CA PRO A 131 -5.31 7.61 4.78
C PRO A 131 -5.40 9.12 4.56
N GLY A 132 -6.43 9.57 3.85
CA GLY A 132 -6.68 10.99 3.67
C GLY A 132 -6.79 11.66 5.05
N PRO A 133 -6.59 12.99 5.14
CA PRO A 133 -6.79 13.70 6.39
C PRO A 133 -8.14 13.29 6.96
N ARG A 134 -8.18 12.75 8.19
CA ARG A 134 -9.43 12.38 8.85
C ARG A 134 -10.25 13.66 9.07
N ARG A 135 -11.05 14.05 8.07
CA ARG A 135 -12.00 15.17 8.19
C ARG A 135 -12.91 14.84 9.37
N ARG A 136 -12.86 15.67 10.41
CA ARG A 136 -13.79 15.58 11.55
C ARG A 136 -15.17 15.96 11.02
N HIS A 137 -15.97 14.96 10.72
CA HIS A 137 -17.27 15.04 10.05
C HIS A 137 -18.37 15.81 10.82
N LYS A 138 -18.04 16.52 11.91
CA LYS A 138 -19.04 17.21 12.75
C LYS A 138 -18.86 18.73 12.89
N LEU A 139 -17.79 19.32 12.35
CA LEU A 139 -17.59 20.78 12.39
C LEU A 139 -17.33 21.27 10.97
N LYS A 140 -18.39 21.74 10.30
CA LYS A 140 -18.29 22.41 9.00
C LYS A 140 -17.41 23.68 9.14
N PRO A 141 -16.78 24.17 8.06
CA PRO A 141 -15.94 25.38 8.10
C PRO A 141 -16.63 26.59 8.73
N GLU A 142 -17.89 26.84 8.37
CA GLU A 142 -18.72 27.93 8.90
C GLU A 142 -18.87 27.86 10.44
N VAL A 143 -19.04 26.66 10.98
CA VAL A 143 -19.16 26.42 12.43
C VAL A 143 -17.84 26.74 13.13
N LEU A 144 -16.71 26.43 12.48
CA LEU A 144 -15.38 26.72 13.03
C LEU A 144 -15.06 28.23 13.00
N GLU A 145 -15.51 28.95 11.98
CA GLU A 145 -15.37 30.40 11.89
C GLU A 145 -16.20 31.11 12.96
N PHE A 146 -17.45 30.69 13.13
CA PHE A 146 -18.30 31.19 14.22
C PHE A 146 -17.67 30.96 15.59
N LEU A 147 -17.15 29.76 15.86
CA LEU A 147 -16.48 29.45 17.13
C LEU A 147 -15.23 30.33 17.37
N GLN A 148 -14.53 30.74 16.32
CA GLN A 148 -13.36 31.63 16.42
C GLN A 148 -13.76 33.07 16.67
N GLN A 149 -14.77 33.58 15.94
CA GLN A 149 -15.31 34.93 16.15
C GLN A 149 -15.86 35.08 17.57
N ALA A 150 -16.69 34.14 18.01
CA ALA A 150 -17.26 34.15 19.36
C ALA A 150 -16.18 34.09 20.47
N TRP A 151 -15.05 33.43 20.20
CA TRP A 151 -13.92 33.40 21.13
C TRP A 151 -13.08 34.68 21.10
N ALA A 152 -12.88 35.28 19.92
CA ALA A 152 -12.13 36.52 19.76
C ALA A 152 -12.88 37.73 20.35
N GLU A 153 -14.20 37.77 20.19
CA GLU A 153 -15.08 38.80 20.73
C GLU A 153 -15.22 38.70 22.25
N HIS A 154 -15.10 37.49 22.80
CA HIS A 154 -15.23 37.24 24.23
C HIS A 154 -14.12 36.29 24.76
N PRO A 155 -12.91 36.82 25.00
CA PRO A 155 -11.81 36.06 25.58
C PRO A 155 -12.19 35.56 26.99
N GLY A 156 -12.56 34.28 27.10
CA GLY A 156 -12.99 33.67 28.37
C GLY A 156 -14.27 32.82 28.27
N VAL A 157 -14.98 32.86 27.15
CA VAL A 157 -16.13 31.98 26.92
C VAL A 157 -15.68 30.52 26.93
N GLY A 158 -16.22 29.76 27.88
CA GLY A 158 -15.90 28.34 28.03
C GLY A 158 -16.54 27.48 26.93
N ALA A 159 -15.93 26.33 26.65
CA ALA A 159 -16.41 25.40 25.61
C ALA A 159 -17.85 24.89 25.80
N ARG A 160 -18.35 24.89 27.05
CA ARG A 160 -19.75 24.56 27.36
C ARG A 160 -20.72 25.64 26.86
N GLN A 161 -20.33 26.90 26.96
CA GLN A 161 -21.15 28.01 26.49
C GLN A 161 -21.14 28.06 24.96
N LEU A 162 -19.98 27.85 24.32
CA LEU A 162 -19.90 27.70 22.87
C LEU A 162 -20.76 26.54 22.35
N ALA A 163 -20.83 25.41 23.07
CA ALA A 163 -21.72 24.29 22.71
C ALA A 163 -23.20 24.69 22.74
N ARG A 164 -23.62 25.50 23.72
CA ARG A 164 -25.00 26.03 23.80
C ARG A 164 -25.30 26.99 22.66
N GLU A 165 -24.36 27.85 22.29
CA GLU A 165 -24.52 28.78 21.18
C GLU A 165 -24.57 28.04 19.83
N LEU A 166 -23.80 26.97 19.66
CA LEU A 166 -23.92 26.08 18.49
C LEU A 166 -25.28 25.40 18.40
N GLN A 167 -25.83 24.94 19.52
CA GLN A 167 -27.16 24.37 19.55
C GLN A 167 -28.24 25.41 19.17
N LYS A 168 -28.14 26.64 19.69
CA LYS A 168 -29.13 27.68 19.40
C LYS A 168 -29.07 28.17 17.95
N ARG A 169 -27.87 28.38 17.41
CA ARG A 169 -27.66 29.05 16.11
C ARG A 169 -27.61 28.09 14.93
N PHE A 170 -27.12 26.87 15.13
CA PHE A 170 -26.88 25.89 14.07
C PHE A 170 -27.62 24.57 14.29
N ASP A 171 -28.45 24.46 15.33
CA ASP A 171 -29.11 23.22 15.78
C ASP A 171 -28.12 22.04 15.91
N LEU A 172 -26.88 22.35 16.33
CA LEU A 172 -25.77 21.40 16.33
C LEU A 172 -25.32 21.05 17.74
N GLN A 173 -25.61 19.81 18.16
CA GLN A 173 -25.12 19.25 19.41
C GLN A 173 -23.66 18.82 19.29
N VAL A 174 -22.75 19.65 19.79
CA VAL A 174 -21.31 19.35 19.86
C VAL A 174 -20.84 19.25 21.30
N HIS A 175 -20.16 18.15 21.64
CA HIS A 175 -19.56 18.00 22.96
C HIS A 175 -18.47 19.07 23.21
N PRO A 176 -18.39 19.70 24.39
CA PRO A 176 -17.40 20.74 24.71
C PRO A 176 -15.94 20.33 24.41
N ARG A 177 -15.57 19.09 24.72
CA ARG A 177 -14.25 18.51 24.39
C ARG A 177 -13.93 18.51 22.88
N SER A 178 -14.94 18.43 22.02
CA SER A 178 -14.74 18.52 20.55
C SER A 178 -14.46 19.96 20.12
N ILE A 179 -15.09 20.94 20.77
CA ILE A 179 -14.85 22.38 20.56
C ILE A 179 -13.45 22.76 21.02
N GLU A 180 -13.05 22.35 22.22
CA GLU A 180 -11.69 22.58 22.74
C GLU A 180 -10.62 21.99 21.82
N ARG A 181 -10.84 20.77 21.33
CA ARG A 181 -9.92 20.12 20.38
C ARG A 181 -9.88 20.82 19.03
N ALA A 182 -11.00 21.37 18.56
CA ALA A 182 -11.06 22.11 17.31
C ALA A 182 -10.30 23.44 17.42
N LEU A 183 -10.51 24.18 18.51
CA LEU A 183 -9.81 25.44 18.78
C LEU A 183 -8.30 25.23 19.01
N ARG A 184 -7.90 24.17 19.73
CA ARG A 184 -6.48 23.82 19.93
C ARG A 184 -5.78 23.30 18.67
N GLY A 185 -6.53 22.70 17.74
CA GLY A 185 -5.98 22.01 16.56
C GLY A 185 -5.36 22.93 15.52
N ARG A 186 -5.77 24.21 15.44
CA ARG A 186 -5.28 25.17 14.44
C ARG A 186 -4.04 25.97 14.88
N ALA A 187 -3.78 26.08 16.19
CA ALA A 187 -2.59 26.75 16.72
C ALA A 187 -1.26 26.09 16.31
N LYS A 188 -1.29 24.83 15.85
CA LYS A 188 -0.12 24.10 15.33
C LYS A 188 0.10 24.21 13.82
N GLY A 189 -0.78 24.90 13.08
CA GLY A 189 -0.74 24.91 11.61
C GLY A 189 -1.07 26.23 10.93
N GLY A 190 -1.15 27.34 11.68
CA GLY A 190 -1.41 28.65 11.10
C GLY A 190 -0.97 29.77 12.03
N HIS A 191 -0.25 30.74 11.47
CA HIS A 191 0.24 31.92 12.13
C HIS A 191 -0.95 32.83 12.57
N SER A 192 -1.55 32.57 13.74
CA SER A 192 -2.59 33.41 14.32
C SER A 192 -2.19 33.92 15.71
N ARG A 193 -2.25 35.24 15.88
CA ARG A 193 -1.79 36.06 17.02
C ARG A 193 -2.59 35.92 18.32
N THR A 194 -3.26 34.80 18.56
CA THR A 194 -4.06 34.58 19.77
C THR A 194 -3.55 33.35 20.52
N GLY A 195 -3.03 33.60 21.72
CA GLY A 195 -2.40 32.59 22.57
C GLY A 195 -3.33 31.43 22.94
N PRO A 196 -2.77 30.26 23.32
CA PRO A 196 -3.58 29.08 23.63
C PRO A 196 -4.51 29.35 24.82
N MET A 197 -5.74 28.80 24.76
CA MET A 197 -6.69 28.86 25.87
C MET A 197 -6.06 28.36 27.18
N PRO A 198 -6.17 29.12 28.29
CA PRO A 198 -5.78 28.62 29.60
C PRO A 198 -6.66 27.42 29.99
N ARG A 199 -6.06 26.48 30.72
CA ARG A 199 -6.78 25.33 31.27
C ARG A 199 -7.61 25.80 32.47
N PRO A 200 -8.79 25.22 32.72
CA PRO A 200 -9.44 25.37 34.02
C PRO A 200 -8.58 24.78 35.14
#